data_AF-A0A2G0E695-F1
#
_entry.id   AF-A0A2G0E695-F1
#
_cell.length_a   1.000
_cell.length_b   1.000
_cell.length_c   1.000
_cell.angle_alpha   90.00
_cell.angle_beta   90.00
_cell.angle_gamma   90.00
#
_symmetry.space_group_name_H-M   'P 1'
#
loop_
_entity.id
_entity.type
_entity.pdbx_description
1 polymer ?
#
loop_
_entity_poly.entity_id
_entity_poly.type
_entity_poly.pdbx_seq_one_letter_code
_entity_poly.pdbx_strand_id
1 'polypeptide(L)'
;YYELEIKINVNVPALGYTVVEFEKNNEKLETAIEIDKTEISNNKYKLSFKDGQLNLIVGDRQYLDFVHLIDSANDGDTYDYSPLEGDTELSLKLETAKVYKDSLQETLVVYGKAQLPKNLKDRLSEKPEMEEISYEISFSLGESQIVEGT
;
A
#
# COMPACT_ATOMS: atom_id res chain seq x y z
N TYR A 1 -21.88 -15.28 -5.45
CA TYR A 1 -20.48 -15.74 -5.33
C TYR A 1 -20.00 -15.25 -3.97
N TYR A 2 -19.43 -16.12 -3.15
CA TYR A 2 -18.85 -15.74 -1.85
C TYR A 2 -17.35 -15.97 -1.96
N GLU A 3 -16.59 -14.92 -1.74
CA GLU A 3 -15.13 -14.97 -1.67
C GLU A 3 -14.73 -14.93 -0.19
N LEU A 4 -13.81 -15.82 0.19
CA LEU A 4 -13.31 -15.92 1.55
C LEU A 4 -11.79 -15.81 1.50
N GLU A 5 -11.27 -14.74 2.09
CA GLU A 5 -9.84 -14.49 2.21
C GLU A 5 -9.40 -14.83 3.64
N ILE A 6 -8.36 -15.65 3.78
CA ILE A 6 -7.85 -16.12 5.08
C ILE A 6 -6.34 -16.02 5.08
N LYS A 7 -5.79 -15.29 6.05
CA LYS A 7 -4.34 -15.27 6.34
C LYS A 7 -4.02 -16.29 7.43
N ILE A 8 -3.05 -17.16 7.16
CA ILE A 8 -2.55 -18.17 8.12
C ILE A 8 -1.04 -18.08 8.25
N ASN A 9 -0.52 -18.23 9.46
CA ASN A 9 0.90 -18.40 9.69
C ASN A 9 1.26 -19.89 9.59
N VAL A 10 1.90 -20.28 8.49
CA VAL A 10 2.25 -21.68 8.22
C VAL A 10 3.70 -21.81 7.77
N ASN A 11 4.41 -22.78 8.34
CA ASN A 11 5.76 -23.12 7.90
C ASN A 11 5.67 -24.10 6.71
N VAL A 12 6.37 -23.79 5.62
CA VAL A 12 6.49 -24.68 4.46
C VAL A 12 7.95 -25.14 4.36
N PRO A 13 8.23 -26.45 4.47
CA PRO A 13 9.59 -26.95 4.39
C PRO A 13 10.18 -26.77 2.99
N ALA A 14 11.49 -26.53 2.91
CA ALA A 14 12.20 -26.45 1.63
C ALA A 14 11.99 -27.73 0.81
N LEU A 15 11.61 -27.57 -0.47
CA LEU A 15 11.28 -28.66 -1.39
C LEU A 15 10.16 -29.61 -0.88
N GLY A 16 9.28 -29.16 0.02
CA GLY A 16 8.16 -29.94 0.54
C GLY A 16 6.81 -29.22 0.45
N TYR A 17 5.83 -29.71 1.19
CA TYR A 17 4.48 -29.14 1.26
C TYR A 17 3.88 -29.25 2.66
N THR A 18 2.93 -28.37 2.96
CA THR A 18 2.10 -28.42 4.17
C THR A 18 0.64 -28.52 3.73
N VAL A 19 -0.10 -29.47 4.31
CA VAL A 19 -1.54 -29.63 4.03
C VAL A 19 -2.32 -28.79 5.03
N VAL A 20 -3.22 -27.95 4.53
CA VAL A 20 -4.14 -27.14 5.33
C VAL A 20 -5.55 -27.61 5.00
N GLU A 21 -6.31 -27.95 6.05
CA GLU A 21 -7.70 -28.38 5.93
C GLU A 21 -8.60 -27.36 6.64
N PHE A 22 -9.72 -27.02 5.99
CA PHE A 22 -10.72 -26.11 6.54
C PHE A 22 -11.94 -26.91 6.96
N GLU A 23 -12.27 -26.84 8.24
CA GLU A 23 -13.48 -27.47 8.78
C GLU A 23 -14.55 -26.42 9.06
N LYS A 24 -15.80 -26.81 8.87
CA LYS A 24 -16.93 -25.94 9.22
C LYS A 24 -17.08 -25.90 10.73
N ASN A 25 -16.97 -24.72 11.32
CA ASN A 25 -17.29 -24.46 12.71
C ASN A 25 -18.35 -23.35 12.85
N ASN A 26 -18.86 -23.16 14.06
CA ASN A 26 -19.79 -22.06 14.39
C ASN A 26 -19.06 -20.86 15.02
N GLU A 27 -17.74 -20.95 15.16
CA GLU A 27 -16.92 -19.85 15.68
C GLU A 27 -16.68 -18.83 14.57
N LYS A 28 -16.76 -17.55 14.92
CA LYS A 28 -16.42 -16.50 13.96
C LYS A 28 -14.90 -16.46 13.80
N LEU A 29 -14.44 -16.37 12.56
CA LEU A 29 -13.05 -16.02 12.28
C LEU A 29 -12.75 -14.64 12.86
N GLU A 30 -11.52 -14.47 13.34
CA GLU A 30 -11.02 -13.16 13.70
C GLU A 30 -11.02 -12.24 12.48
N THR A 31 -11.35 -10.97 12.72
CA THR A 31 -11.31 -9.92 11.72
C THR A 31 -10.50 -8.76 12.27
N ALA A 32 -9.67 -8.15 11.43
CA ALA A 32 -8.93 -6.98 11.83
C ALA A 32 -9.89 -5.85 12.28
N ILE A 33 -9.54 -5.19 13.37
CA ILE A 33 -10.28 -4.06 13.92
C ILE A 33 -9.52 -2.76 13.64
N GLU A 34 -10.23 -1.69 13.30
CA GLU A 34 -9.64 -0.35 13.21
C GLU A 34 -9.23 0.11 14.61
N ILE A 35 -8.01 0.63 14.74
CA ILE A 35 -7.49 1.22 15.98
C ILE A 35 -7.11 2.68 15.74
N ASP A 36 -7.30 3.52 16.76
CA ASP A 36 -7.02 4.96 16.69
C ASP A 36 -5.50 5.24 16.76
N LYS A 37 -4.83 4.99 15.64
CA LYS A 37 -3.39 5.18 15.42
C LYS A 37 -3.11 5.50 13.96
N THR A 38 -1.94 6.08 13.71
CA THR A 38 -1.36 6.26 12.36
C THR A 38 0.06 5.70 12.28
N GLU A 39 0.39 4.75 13.16
CA GLU A 39 1.69 4.09 13.20
C GLU A 39 1.54 2.61 13.53
N ILE A 40 2.45 1.80 12.96
CA ILE A 40 2.60 0.36 13.23
C ILE A 40 4.06 0.06 13.54
N SER A 41 4.31 -0.97 14.35
CA SER A 41 5.67 -1.34 14.73
C SER A 41 5.80 -2.80 15.13
N ASN A 42 6.99 -3.36 14.92
CA ASN A 42 7.42 -4.62 15.52
C ASN A 42 8.79 -4.45 16.20
N ASN A 43 9.49 -5.56 16.48
CA ASN A 43 10.79 -5.54 17.13
C ASN A 43 11.91 -4.83 16.33
N LYS A 44 11.72 -4.59 15.03
CA LYS A 44 12.77 -4.08 14.13
C LYS A 44 12.38 -2.79 13.42
N TYR A 45 11.11 -2.66 13.06
CA TYR A 45 10.60 -1.54 12.27
C TYR A 45 9.56 -0.75 13.05
N LYS A 46 9.57 0.57 12.83
CA LYS A 46 8.46 1.45 13.14
C LYS A 46 8.12 2.27 11.91
N LEU A 47 6.89 2.17 11.44
CA LEU A 47 6.36 2.91 10.31
C LEU A 47 5.28 3.86 10.80
N SER A 48 5.35 5.13 10.42
CA SER A 48 4.35 6.13 10.81
C SER A 48 3.94 7.02 9.64
N PHE A 49 2.67 7.40 9.63
CA PHE A 49 2.13 8.44 8.76
C PHE A 49 1.94 9.72 9.55
N LYS A 50 2.56 10.81 9.08
CA LYS A 50 2.45 12.13 9.70
C LYS A 50 2.59 13.23 8.65
N ASP A 51 1.70 14.22 8.69
CA ASP A 51 1.73 15.41 7.83
C ASP A 51 1.83 15.09 6.33
N GLY A 52 1.13 14.03 5.88
CA GLY A 52 1.14 13.58 4.48
C GLY A 52 2.35 12.72 4.09
N GLN A 53 3.22 12.37 5.05
CA GLN A 53 4.50 11.69 4.79
C GLN A 53 4.58 10.35 5.51
N LEU A 54 5.22 9.38 4.85
CA LEU A 54 5.53 8.07 5.42
C LEU A 54 6.95 8.05 5.97
N ASN A 55 7.12 7.73 7.25
CA ASN A 55 8.41 7.72 7.92
C ASN A 55 8.72 6.32 8.45
N LEU A 56 9.96 5.86 8.23
CA LEU A 56 10.43 4.55 8.65
C LEU A 56 11.61 4.69 9.61
N ILE A 57 11.56 3.96 10.73
CA ILE A 57 12.67 3.78 11.66
C ILE A 57 13.09 2.32 11.66
N VAL A 58 14.40 2.09 11.54
CA VAL A 58 15.02 0.75 11.57
C VAL A 58 16.22 0.78 12.51
N GLY A 59 16.05 0.26 13.73
CA GLY A 59 17.03 0.46 14.81
C GLY A 59 17.27 1.96 15.04
N ASP A 60 18.51 2.42 14.91
CA ASP A 60 18.89 3.82 15.09
C ASP A 60 18.79 4.66 13.80
N ARG A 61 18.38 4.06 12.67
CA ARG A 61 18.27 4.77 11.38
C ARG A 61 16.85 5.26 11.15
N GLN A 62 16.74 6.47 10.60
CA GLN A 62 15.48 7.09 10.23
C GLN A 62 15.48 7.43 8.74
N TYR A 63 14.40 7.09 8.06
CA TYR A 63 14.10 7.44 6.67
C TYR A 63 12.82 8.26 6.68
N LEU A 64 12.95 9.54 6.34
CA LEU A 64 11.83 10.46 6.26
C LEU A 64 11.22 10.42 4.87
N ASP A 65 9.89 10.50 4.80
CA ASP A 65 9.10 10.50 3.57
C ASP A 65 9.59 9.49 2.52
N PHE A 66 9.76 8.23 2.93
CA PHE A 66 10.53 7.24 2.15
C PHE A 66 9.75 6.62 0.97
N VAL A 67 8.47 6.94 0.81
CA VAL A 67 7.62 6.46 -0.28
C VAL A 67 6.92 7.66 -0.92
N HIS A 68 7.11 7.80 -2.23
CA HIS A 68 6.40 8.77 -3.05
C HIS A 68 5.71 8.07 -4.20
N LEU A 69 4.50 8.52 -4.52
CA LEU A 69 3.80 8.11 -5.72
C LEU A 69 3.93 9.23 -6.76
N ILE A 70 4.40 8.87 -7.95
CA ILE A 70 4.59 9.78 -9.07
C ILE A 70 3.82 9.24 -10.26
N ASP A 71 3.03 10.10 -10.87
CA ASP A 71 2.32 9.84 -12.11
C ASP A 71 3.06 10.55 -13.27
N SER A 72 3.38 9.80 -14.32
CA SER A 72 4.21 10.24 -15.43
C SER A 72 3.61 9.74 -16.75
N ALA A 73 3.58 10.59 -17.79
CA ALA A 73 3.12 10.15 -19.09
C ALA A 73 3.98 9.03 -19.66
N ASN A 74 3.33 8.07 -20.29
CA ASN A 74 3.97 7.10 -21.16
C ASN A 74 3.39 7.25 -22.57
N ASP A 75 4.18 7.85 -23.46
CA ASP A 75 3.94 7.97 -24.91
C ASP A 75 4.62 6.83 -25.71
N GLY A 76 5.10 5.81 -25.00
CA GLY A 76 5.63 4.58 -25.58
C GLY A 76 4.53 3.59 -25.95
N ASP A 77 4.92 2.33 -26.12
CA ASP A 77 4.01 1.23 -26.41
C ASP A 77 4.01 0.18 -25.27
N THR A 78 3.50 -1.01 -25.55
CA THR A 78 3.43 -2.10 -24.56
C THR A 78 4.79 -2.72 -24.21
N TYR A 79 5.85 -2.41 -24.96
CA TYR A 79 7.18 -2.99 -24.80
C TYR A 79 8.19 -1.99 -24.23
N ASP A 80 8.11 -0.72 -24.66
CA ASP A 80 9.04 0.31 -24.26
C ASP A 80 8.32 1.54 -23.69
N TYR A 81 8.80 2.00 -22.52
CA TYR A 81 8.42 3.29 -21.96
C TYR A 81 9.05 4.43 -22.76
N SER A 82 8.26 5.45 -23.11
CA SER A 82 8.76 6.72 -23.64
C SER A 82 8.10 7.88 -22.91
N PRO A 83 8.86 8.83 -22.33
CA PRO A 83 8.27 10.02 -21.75
C PRO A 83 7.61 10.87 -22.84
N LEU A 84 6.50 11.53 -22.50
CA LEU A 84 5.86 12.50 -23.39
C LEU A 84 6.65 13.83 -23.34
N GLU A 85 7.15 14.28 -24.49
CA GLU A 85 7.90 15.53 -24.57
C GLU A 85 7.03 16.72 -24.11
N GLY A 86 7.56 17.51 -23.17
CA GLY A 86 6.84 18.66 -22.60
C GLY A 86 5.88 18.33 -21.45
N ASP A 87 5.68 17.05 -21.09
CA ASP A 87 4.96 16.67 -19.88
C ASP A 87 5.76 16.98 -18.62
N THR A 88 5.07 17.07 -17.48
CA THR A 88 5.69 17.16 -16.15
C THR A 88 5.06 16.13 -15.24
N GLU A 89 5.92 15.39 -14.53
CA GLU A 89 5.48 14.40 -13.55
C GLU A 89 4.64 15.02 -12.44
N LEU A 90 3.61 14.31 -12.03
CA LEU A 90 2.68 14.71 -10.98
C LEU A 90 2.96 13.92 -9.71
N SER A 91 3.34 14.61 -8.65
CA SER A 91 3.47 14.00 -7.33
C SER A 91 2.10 13.80 -6.69
N LEU A 92 1.79 12.56 -6.36
CA LEU A 92 0.53 12.15 -5.75
C LEU A 92 0.66 12.21 -4.22
N LYS A 93 -0.20 13.01 -3.59
CA LYS A 93 -0.15 13.29 -2.15
C LYS A 93 -0.96 12.28 -1.34
N LEU A 94 -0.34 11.73 -0.31
CA LEU A 94 -1.05 11.00 0.73
C LEU A 94 -1.73 11.98 1.68
N GLU A 95 -2.95 11.67 2.09
CA GLU A 95 -3.82 12.58 2.85
C GLU A 95 -4.14 12.04 4.24
N THR A 96 -4.54 10.77 4.32
CA THR A 96 -5.03 10.16 5.57
C THR A 96 -4.47 8.77 5.76
N ALA A 97 -4.51 8.28 6.99
CA ALA A 97 -4.11 6.92 7.30
C ALA A 97 -5.07 6.29 8.32
N LYS A 98 -5.16 4.97 8.25
CA LYS A 98 -5.85 4.12 9.22
C LYS A 98 -4.97 2.95 9.60
N VAL A 99 -5.12 2.47 10.82
CA VAL A 99 -4.45 1.24 11.26
C VAL A 99 -5.49 0.19 11.59
N TYR A 100 -5.29 -1.00 11.04
CA TYR A 100 -6.06 -2.19 11.34
C TYR A 100 -5.19 -3.18 12.10
N LYS A 101 -5.79 -3.92 13.04
CA LYS A 101 -5.08 -4.90 13.85
C LYS A 101 -5.87 -6.19 14.01
N ASP A 102 -5.18 -7.31 13.83
CA ASP A 102 -5.62 -8.64 14.24
C ASP A 102 -4.55 -9.31 15.10
N SER A 103 -4.71 -10.60 15.42
CA SER A 103 -3.75 -11.35 16.23
C SER A 103 -2.42 -11.62 15.53
N LEU A 104 -2.34 -11.52 14.19
CA LEU A 104 -1.15 -11.83 13.40
C LEU A 104 -0.32 -10.57 13.10
N GLN A 105 -0.95 -9.42 12.90
CA GLN A 105 -0.28 -8.22 12.41
C GLN A 105 -1.03 -6.91 12.69
N GLU A 106 -0.30 -5.80 12.50
CA GLU A 106 -0.88 -4.47 12.30
C GLU A 106 -0.68 -4.04 10.84
N THR A 107 -1.71 -3.44 10.25
CA THR A 107 -1.71 -2.92 8.87
C THR A 107 -1.97 -1.42 8.87
N LEU A 108 -1.03 -0.63 8.37
CA LEU A 108 -1.20 0.79 8.07
C LEU A 108 -1.71 0.93 6.64
N VAL A 109 -2.89 1.50 6.46
CA VAL A 109 -3.43 1.86 5.15
C VAL A 109 -3.40 3.37 5.02
N VAL A 110 -2.69 3.88 4.02
CA VAL A 110 -2.64 5.31 3.67
C VAL A 110 -3.45 5.55 2.41
N TYR A 111 -4.19 6.64 2.40
CA TYR A 111 -5.08 7.02 1.33
C TYR A 111 -4.65 8.36 0.74
N GLY A 112 -4.80 8.49 -0.56
CA GLY A 112 -4.64 9.77 -1.25
C GLY A 112 -5.65 9.93 -2.37
N LYS A 113 -5.76 11.16 -2.83
CA LYS A 113 -6.57 11.53 -3.99
C LYS A 113 -5.77 12.46 -4.88
N ALA A 114 -6.04 12.40 -6.18
CA ALA A 114 -5.42 13.29 -7.13
C ALA A 114 -6.39 13.59 -8.27
N GLN A 115 -6.29 14.80 -8.82
CA GLN A 115 -6.86 15.14 -10.12
C GLN A 115 -5.77 14.89 -11.16
N LEU A 116 -5.99 13.97 -12.09
CA LEU A 116 -5.03 13.62 -13.14
C LEU A 116 -5.62 13.94 -14.52
N PRO A 117 -4.78 14.34 -15.51
CA PRO A 117 -5.24 14.50 -16.89
C PRO A 117 -5.75 13.17 -17.44
N LYS A 118 -6.92 13.18 -18.11
CA LYS A 118 -7.57 11.94 -18.56
C LYS A 118 -6.77 11.13 -19.58
N ASN A 119 -5.94 11.81 -20.37
CA ASN A 119 -5.15 11.18 -21.43
C ASN A 119 -3.93 12.04 -21.79
N LEU A 120 -3.09 11.54 -22.71
CA LEU A 120 -1.86 12.21 -23.15
C LEU A 120 -2.10 13.60 -23.77
N LYS A 121 -3.25 13.84 -24.43
CA LYS A 121 -3.55 15.16 -25.01
C LYS A 121 -3.86 16.17 -23.91
N ASP A 122 -4.57 15.75 -22.87
CA ASP A 122 -4.89 16.62 -21.74
C ASP A 122 -3.61 17.03 -20.99
N ARG A 123 -2.60 16.17 -20.89
CA ARG A 123 -1.32 16.51 -20.25
C ARG A 123 -0.61 17.74 -20.84
N LEU A 124 -0.77 17.98 -22.15
CA LEU A 124 -0.15 19.10 -22.85
C LEU A 124 -1.10 20.29 -23.07
N SER A 125 -2.36 20.18 -22.63
CA SER A 125 -3.40 21.17 -22.86
C SER A 125 -3.31 22.33 -21.87
N GLU A 126 -3.55 23.56 -22.32
CA GLU A 126 -3.77 24.71 -21.42
C GLU A 126 -5.06 24.58 -20.60
N LYS A 127 -6.01 23.76 -21.06
CA LYS A 127 -7.30 23.48 -20.42
C LYS A 127 -7.57 21.97 -20.44
N PRO A 128 -6.87 21.21 -19.59
CA PRO A 128 -7.00 19.75 -19.56
C PRO A 128 -8.37 19.33 -19.03
N GLU A 129 -8.90 18.24 -19.56
CA GLU A 129 -9.90 17.47 -18.83
C GLU A 129 -9.21 16.63 -17.74
N MET A 130 -9.66 16.83 -16.50
CA MET A 130 -9.14 16.13 -15.33
C MET A 130 -10.13 15.08 -14.83
N GLU A 131 -9.62 14.05 -14.17
CA GLU A 131 -10.38 13.02 -13.48
C GLU A 131 -9.83 12.77 -12.07
N GLU A 132 -10.73 12.56 -11.11
CA GLU A 132 -10.34 12.21 -9.74
C GLU A 132 -9.97 10.73 -9.68
N ILE A 133 -8.76 10.43 -9.21
CA ILE A 133 -8.36 9.08 -8.82
C ILE A 133 -8.13 9.06 -7.33
N SER A 134 -8.73 8.06 -6.67
CA SER A 134 -8.43 7.68 -5.29
C SER A 134 -7.49 6.48 -5.31
N TYR A 135 -6.50 6.49 -4.43
CA TYR A 135 -5.52 5.42 -4.31
C TYR A 135 -5.23 5.14 -2.84
N GLU A 136 -4.82 3.91 -2.57
CA GLU A 136 -4.40 3.45 -1.26
C GLU A 136 -3.11 2.67 -1.37
N ILE A 137 -2.31 2.70 -0.29
CA ILE A 137 -1.15 1.83 -0.12
C ILE A 137 -1.30 1.17 1.24
N SER A 138 -1.14 -0.15 1.29
CA SER A 138 -1.14 -0.89 2.55
C SER A 138 0.28 -1.28 2.94
N PHE A 139 0.59 -1.24 4.23
CA PHE A 139 1.82 -1.76 4.82
C PHE A 139 1.46 -2.63 6.02
N SER A 140 1.90 -3.88 6.02
CA SER A 140 1.64 -4.83 7.10
C SER A 140 2.92 -5.19 7.85
N LEU A 141 2.83 -5.21 9.18
CA LEU A 141 3.89 -5.70 10.07
C LEU A 141 3.31 -6.76 11.03
N GLY A 142 3.77 -8.00 10.86
CA GLY A 142 3.60 -9.09 11.83
C GLY A 142 4.85 -9.33 12.67
N GLU A 143 4.93 -10.49 13.31
CA GLU A 143 6.14 -10.93 14.04
C GLU A 143 7.35 -11.18 13.13
N SER A 144 7.11 -11.44 11.84
CA SER A 144 8.17 -11.63 10.86
C SER A 144 8.89 -10.30 10.53
N GLN A 145 10.11 -10.38 10.01
CA GLN A 145 10.90 -9.20 9.63
C GLN A 145 10.57 -8.66 8.22
N ILE A 146 9.40 -9.01 7.68
CA ILE A 146 8.97 -8.64 6.33
C ILE A 146 7.93 -7.54 6.44
N VAL A 147 8.13 -6.46 5.69
CA VAL A 147 7.07 -5.49 5.40
C VAL A 147 6.38 -6.00 4.15
N GLU A 148 5.10 -6.38 4.26
CA GLU A 148 4.26 -6.67 3.09
C GLU A 148 3.56 -5.38 2.69
N GLY A 149 3.58 -5.04 1.41
CA GLY A 149 2.82 -3.89 0.89
C GLY A 149 2.11 -4.23 -0.40
N THR A 150 0.91 -3.66 -0.56
CA THR A 150 0.06 -3.79 -1.74
C THR A 150 -0.49 -2.43 -2.13
#